data_AF-A0A4W4DWQ2-F1
#
_entry.id   AF-A0A4W4DWQ2-F1
#
_cell.length_a   1.000
_cell.length_b   1.000
_cell.length_c   1.000
_cell.angle_alpha   90.00
_cell.angle_beta   90.00
_cell.angle_gamma   90.00
#
_symmetry.space_group_name_H-M   'P 1'
#
loop_
_entity.id
_entity.type
_entity.pdbx_description
1 polymer ?
#
loop_
_entity_poly.entity_id
_entity_poly.type
_entity_poly.pdbx_seq_one_letter_code
_entity_poly.pdbx_strand_id
1 'polypeptide(L)'
;IVSLMCVLRRISEYMDLSPAEVVGHTCYRFIHAEDLDTIRQSHEDLLRKGQVVTGYYRWLQRRGGYLWVQSCATVSINHKAPHERNVIWVNYILSRTEMPDTPLDLLQLPETLRAERLRANSSPHDISPKAQGMSRNTHTHTACALC
;
A
#
# COMPACT_ATOMS: atom_id res chain seq x y z
N ILE A 1 -10.13 -10.27 4.05
CA ILE A 1 -10.26 -9.74 2.67
C ILE A 1 -11.07 -8.46 2.76
N VAL A 2 -10.39 -7.34 3.02
CA VAL A 2 -10.94 -6.01 2.77
C VAL A 2 -11.12 -5.90 1.25
N SER A 3 -12.29 -6.34 0.77
CA SER A 3 -12.62 -6.24 -0.65
C SER A 3 -12.79 -4.76 -0.95
N LEU A 4 -11.72 -4.15 -1.47
CA LEU A 4 -11.67 -2.76 -1.86
C LEU A 4 -12.63 -2.59 -3.05
N MET A 5 -13.92 -2.43 -2.78
CA MET A 5 -14.87 -1.92 -3.77
C MET A 5 -14.60 -0.43 -3.91
N CYS A 6 -13.50 -0.14 -4.58
CA CYS A 6 -13.21 1.18 -5.10
C CYS A 6 -14.35 1.48 -6.08
N VAL A 7 -15.22 2.45 -5.78
CA VAL A 7 -16.29 2.86 -6.71
C VAL A 7 -15.64 3.67 -7.82
N LEU A 8 -15.07 2.93 -8.77
CA LEU A 8 -14.30 3.44 -9.89
C LEU A 8 -15.21 3.73 -11.07
N ARG A 9 -15.85 4.90 -11.07
CA ARG A 9 -16.35 5.43 -12.35
C ARG A 9 -15.33 6.30 -13.09
N ARG A 10 -14.19 6.65 -12.47
CA ARG A 10 -13.21 7.60 -13.04
C ARG A 10 -11.74 7.29 -12.78
N ILE A 11 -11.37 6.06 -12.36
CA ILE A 11 -9.96 5.79 -11.99
C ILE A 11 -9.00 6.07 -13.15
N SER A 12 -9.39 5.74 -14.37
CA SER A 12 -8.56 5.93 -15.56
C SER A 12 -8.36 7.39 -15.95
N GLU A 13 -9.14 8.33 -15.41
CA GLU A 13 -8.95 9.76 -15.67
C GLU A 13 -7.81 10.36 -14.82
N TYR A 14 -7.50 9.75 -13.68
CA TYR A 14 -6.56 10.31 -12.70
C TYR A 14 -5.41 9.38 -12.34
N MET A 15 -5.62 8.06 -12.38
CA MET A 15 -4.62 7.05 -12.05
C MET A 15 -4.17 6.29 -13.29
N ASP A 16 -2.87 6.07 -13.40
CA ASP A 16 -2.24 5.30 -14.48
C ASP A 16 -2.33 3.77 -14.26
N LEU A 17 -3.25 3.34 -13.40
CA LEU A 17 -3.50 1.95 -13.02
C LEU A 17 -4.88 1.51 -13.51
N SER A 18 -4.93 0.35 -14.16
CA SER A 18 -6.19 -0.28 -14.51
C SER A 18 -6.84 -0.92 -13.28
N PRO A 19 -8.18 -1.06 -13.25
CA PRO A 19 -8.87 -1.78 -12.17
C PRO A 19 -8.32 -3.20 -11.95
N ALA A 20 -7.91 -3.89 -13.02
CA ALA A 20 -7.34 -5.24 -12.94
C ALA A 20 -5.98 -5.28 -12.22
N GLU A 21 -5.18 -4.22 -12.29
CA GLU A 21 -3.90 -4.11 -11.58
C GLU A 21 -4.09 -3.83 -10.08
N VAL A 22 -5.17 -3.14 -9.71
CA VAL A 22 -5.48 -2.79 -8.33
C VAL A 22 -6.21 -3.93 -7.60
N VAL A 23 -7.11 -4.62 -8.29
CA VAL A 23 -7.86 -5.75 -7.74
C VAL A 23 -6.90 -6.89 -7.36
N GLY A 24 -7.12 -7.49 -6.19
CA GLY A 24 -6.30 -8.58 -5.68
C GLY A 24 -5.06 -8.14 -4.89
N HIS A 25 -4.73 -6.84 -4.86
CA HIS A 25 -3.69 -6.29 -4.03
C HIS A 25 -4.27 -5.50 -2.84
N THR A 26 -3.50 -5.43 -1.76
CA THR A 26 -3.83 -4.55 -0.63
C THR A 26 -3.55 -3.09 -0.99
N CYS A 27 -4.33 -2.16 -0.43
CA CYS A 27 -4.15 -0.73 -0.70
C CYS A 27 -2.77 -0.20 -0.31
N TYR A 28 -2.15 -0.76 0.74
CA TYR A 28 -0.81 -0.40 1.22
C TYR A 28 0.27 -0.47 0.14
N ARG A 29 0.09 -1.32 -0.87
CA ARG A 29 1.02 -1.44 -2.00
C ARG A 29 1.16 -0.16 -2.82
N PHE A 30 0.14 0.69 -2.80
CA PHE A 30 0.08 1.91 -3.62
C PHE A 30 0.32 3.17 -2.80
N ILE A 31 0.67 3.05 -1.51
CA ILE A 31 0.84 4.17 -0.59
C ILE A 31 2.32 4.44 -0.40
N HIS A 32 2.71 5.71 -0.43
CA HIS A 32 4.08 6.10 -0.17
C HIS A 32 4.53 5.66 1.23
N ALA A 33 5.76 5.19 1.37
CA ALA A 33 6.26 4.54 2.59
C ALA A 33 6.09 5.39 3.87
N GLU A 34 6.34 6.70 3.76
CA GLU A 34 6.19 7.66 4.86
C GLU A 34 4.73 7.84 5.34
N ASP A 35 3.73 7.49 4.53
CA ASP A 35 2.32 7.67 4.86
C ASP A 35 1.68 6.38 5.41
N LEU A 36 2.41 5.25 5.39
CA LEU A 36 1.89 3.93 5.75
C LEU A 36 1.38 3.86 7.19
N ASP A 37 2.11 4.44 8.14
CA ASP A 37 1.74 4.39 9.57
C ASP A 37 0.43 5.16 9.82
N THR A 38 0.28 6.34 9.22
CA THR A 38 -0.95 7.15 9.32
C THR A 38 -2.15 6.43 8.70
N ILE A 39 -1.95 5.75 7.57
CA ILE A 39 -3.03 5.00 6.93
C ILE A 39 -3.37 3.73 7.71
N ARG A 40 -2.37 3.04 8.27
CA ARG A 40 -2.60 1.92 9.16
C ARG A 40 -3.44 2.35 10.36
N GLN A 41 -3.13 3.48 10.98
CA GLN A 41 -3.92 4.00 12.09
C GLN A 41 -5.37 4.28 11.69
N SER A 42 -5.58 4.84 10.49
CA SER A 42 -6.92 5.07 9.93
C SER A 42 -7.67 3.77 9.67
N HIS A 43 -6.98 2.73 9.20
CA HIS A 43 -7.56 1.40 9.00
C HIS A 43 -7.95 0.74 10.33
N GLU A 44 -7.12 0.84 11.37
CA GLU A 44 -7.48 0.37 12.71
C GLU A 44 -8.73 1.08 13.25
N ASP A 45 -8.82 2.39 13.03
CA ASP A 45 -9.99 3.18 13.40
C ASP A 45 -11.24 2.79 12.63
N LEU A 46 -11.11 2.48 11.33
CA LEU A 46 -12.21 1.94 10.52
C LEU A 46 -12.74 0.62 11.11
N LEU A 47 -11.85 -0.29 11.50
CA LEU A 47 -12.25 -1.59 12.07
C LEU A 47 -12.90 -1.44 13.45
N ARG A 48 -12.49 -0.43 14.23
CA ARG A 48 -13.01 -0.17 15.58
C ARG A 48 -14.33 0.60 15.57
N LYS A 49 -14.44 1.63 14.72
CA LYS A 49 -15.53 2.61 14.71
C LYS A 49 -16.55 2.37 13.59
N GLY A 50 -16.19 1.55 12.60
CA GLY A 50 -17.02 1.23 11.43
C GLY A 50 -16.93 2.25 10.29
N GLN A 51 -16.34 3.44 10.53
CA GLN A 51 -16.11 4.46 9.51
C GLN A 51 -14.89 5.31 9.86
N VAL A 52 -14.22 5.87 8.85
CA VAL A 52 -13.07 6.76 9.02
C VAL A 52 -12.96 7.73 7.85
N VAL A 53 -12.34 8.89 8.11
CA VAL A 53 -11.77 9.77 7.08
C VAL A 53 -10.27 9.85 7.35
N THR A 54 -9.46 9.59 6.32
CA THR A 54 -8.00 9.64 6.44
C THR A 54 -7.49 11.07 6.46
N GLY A 55 -6.25 11.25 6.91
CA GLY A 55 -5.47 12.42 6.50
C GLY A 55 -5.17 12.41 4.99
N TYR A 56 -4.44 13.42 4.52
CA TYR A 56 -3.92 13.45 3.17
C TYR A 56 -2.73 12.50 3.05
N TYR A 57 -2.69 11.72 1.97
CA TYR A 57 -1.62 10.77 1.72
C TYR A 57 -1.29 10.68 0.24
N ARG A 58 -0.11 10.14 -0.06
CA ARG A 58 0.41 10.01 -1.43
C ARG A 58 0.09 8.63 -2.00
N TRP A 59 -0.65 8.61 -3.11
CA TRP A 59 -0.93 7.43 -3.92
C TRP A 59 0.04 7.34 -5.09
N LEU A 60 0.85 6.29 -5.13
CA LEU A 60 1.87 6.05 -6.13
C LEU A 60 1.28 5.75 -7.50
N GLN A 61 1.86 6.36 -8.55
CA GLN A 61 1.48 6.11 -9.94
C GLN A 61 2.32 5.01 -10.57
N ARG A 62 1.85 4.39 -11.66
CA ARG A 62 2.56 3.27 -12.30
C ARG A 62 3.92 3.67 -12.88
N ARG A 63 4.05 4.89 -13.40
CA ARG A 63 5.23 5.35 -14.15
C ARG A 63 6.21 6.20 -13.34
N GLY A 64 5.93 6.44 -12.05
CA GLY A 64 6.69 7.33 -11.18
C GLY A 64 5.81 8.40 -10.55
N GLY A 65 6.27 9.02 -9.46
CA GLY A 65 5.54 10.07 -8.76
C GLY A 65 4.32 9.59 -7.97
N TYR A 66 3.46 10.55 -7.58
CA TYR A 66 2.26 10.28 -6.79
C TYR A 66 1.13 11.30 -7.05
N LEU A 67 -0.06 11.00 -6.50
CA LEU A 67 -1.18 11.92 -6.32
C LEU A 67 -1.44 12.15 -4.83
N TRP A 68 -1.85 13.36 -4.45
CA TRP A 68 -2.45 13.58 -3.14
C TRP A 68 -3.88 13.07 -3.13
N VAL A 69 -4.20 12.26 -2.12
CA VAL A 69 -5.51 11.64 -1.94
C VAL A 69 -5.97 11.84 -0.50
N GLN A 70 -7.27 12.04 -0.32
CA GLN A 70 -7.96 11.79 0.95
C GLN A 70 -8.98 10.70 0.72
N SER A 71 -9.23 9.84 1.72
CA SER A 71 -10.26 8.83 1.59
C SER A 71 -11.24 8.86 2.75
N CYS A 72 -12.48 8.51 2.45
CA CYS A 72 -13.42 8.06 3.46
C CYS A 72 -13.69 6.58 3.26
N ALA A 73 -13.83 5.85 4.37
CA ALA A 73 -14.10 4.43 4.32
C ALA A 73 -15.15 4.03 5.36
N THR A 74 -15.97 3.05 5.01
CA THR A 74 -17.05 2.54 5.86
C THR A 74 -17.12 1.02 5.75
N VAL A 75 -17.26 0.36 6.90
CA VAL A 75 -17.56 -1.08 6.98
C VAL A 75 -19.05 -1.28 6.73
N SER A 76 -19.37 -1.96 5.64
CA SER A 76 -20.71 -2.43 5.32
C SER A 76 -20.89 -3.87 5.83
N ILE A 77 -21.94 -4.08 6.62
CA ILE A 77 -22.32 -5.39 7.14
C ILE A 77 -23.45 -5.93 6.28
N ASN A 78 -23.24 -7.09 5.66
CA ASN A 78 -24.31 -7.76 4.94
C ASN A 78 -25.26 -8.41 5.95
N HIS A 79 -26.51 -7.92 6.06
CA HIS A 79 -27.50 -8.49 6.97
C HIS A 79 -27.81 -9.97 6.69
N LYS A 80 -27.59 -10.45 5.46
CA LYS A 80 -27.77 -11.87 5.09
C LYS A 80 -26.55 -12.74 5.42
N ALA A 81 -25.38 -12.12 5.58
CA ALA A 81 -24.12 -12.78 5.91
C ALA A 81 -23.32 -11.90 6.90
N PRO A 82 -23.72 -11.83 8.18
CA PRO A 82 -23.16 -10.87 9.14
C PRO A 82 -21.69 -11.12 9.49
N HIS A 83 -21.13 -12.28 9.12
CA HIS A 83 -19.71 -12.59 9.22
C HIS A 83 -18.89 -12.00 8.06
N GLU A 84 -19.53 -11.61 6.96
CA GLU A 84 -18.89 -10.93 5.84
C GLU A 84 -18.88 -9.42 6.08
N ARG A 85 -17.68 -8.87 6.26
CA ARG A 85 -17.46 -7.43 6.35
C ARG A 85 -16.94 -6.94 5.02
N ASN A 86 -17.71 -6.07 4.38
CA ASN A 86 -17.29 -5.36 3.19
C ASN A 86 -16.77 -3.98 3.59
N VAL A 87 -15.76 -3.47 2.91
CA VAL A 87 -15.29 -2.09 3.12
C VAL A 87 -15.51 -1.32 1.84
N ILE A 88 -16.27 -0.24 1.97
CA ILE A 88 -16.42 0.74 0.89
C ILE A 88 -15.34 1.79 1.14
N TRP A 89 -14.43 1.96 0.18
CA TRP A 89 -13.33 2.92 0.26
C TRP A 89 -13.44 3.91 -0.90
N VAL A 90 -13.68 5.18 -0.57
CA VAL A 90 -13.88 6.25 -1.55
C VAL A 90 -12.67 7.18 -1.52
N ASN A 91 -12.07 7.40 -2.68
CA ASN A 91 -10.88 8.24 -2.84
C ASN A 91 -11.25 9.60 -3.45
N TYR A 92 -10.84 10.67 -2.79
CA TYR A 92 -10.89 12.04 -3.28
C TYR A 92 -9.50 12.43 -3.78
N ILE A 93 -9.37 12.64 -5.08
CA ILE A 93 -8.11 13.05 -5.71
C ILE A 93 -7.94 14.56 -5.55
N LEU A 94 -6.84 14.97 -4.93
CA LEU A 94 -6.60 16.36 -4.54
C LEU A 94 -5.59 17.07 -5.46
N SER A 95 -4.76 16.32 -6.18
CA SER A 95 -3.71 16.88 -7.05
C SER A 95 -3.64 16.17 -8.40
N ARG A 96 -2.89 16.76 -9.34
CA ARG A 96 -2.33 16.05 -10.50
C ARG A 96 -1.10 15.25 -10.07
N THR A 97 -0.56 14.43 -10.96
CA THR A 97 0.67 13.67 -10.71
C THR A 97 1.83 14.62 -10.42
N GLU A 98 2.43 14.46 -9.25
CA GLU A 98 3.64 15.14 -8.82
C GLU A 98 4.85 14.22 -9.04
N MET A 99 5.95 14.78 -9.55
CA MET A 99 7.20 14.07 -9.85
C MET A 99 7.04 12.83 -10.77
N PRO A 100 6.37 12.94 -11.93
CA PRO A 100 6.02 11.80 -12.77
C PRO A 100 7.23 10.97 -13.24
N ASP A 101 8.40 11.59 -13.41
CA ASP A 101 9.62 10.93 -13.90
C ASP A 101 10.50 10.36 -12.77
N THR A 102 10.04 10.44 -11.51
CA THR A 102 10.81 10.00 -10.34
C THR A 102 10.17 8.76 -9.72
N PRO A 103 10.79 7.57 -9.86
CA PRO A 103 10.33 6.37 -9.17
C PRO A 103 10.66 6.46 -7.67
N LEU A 104 9.64 6.32 -6.84
CA LEU A 104 9.68 6.38 -5.38
C LEU A 104 9.57 4.98 -4.74
N ASP A 105 9.04 4.00 -5.48
CA ASP A 105 8.96 2.60 -5.07
C ASP A 105 9.45 1.63 -6.17
N LEU A 106 9.86 0.42 -5.77
CA LEU A 106 10.27 -0.64 -6.69
C LEU A 106 9.20 -0.98 -7.73
N LEU A 107 7.92 -0.82 -7.40
CA LEU A 107 6.81 -1.13 -8.29
C LEU A 107 6.63 -0.12 -9.42
N GLN A 108 7.25 1.05 -9.31
CA GLN A 108 7.25 2.08 -10.36
C GLN A 108 8.40 1.90 -11.36
N LEU A 109 9.33 0.99 -11.07
CA LEU A 109 10.43 0.67 -11.97
C LEU A 109 9.98 -0.26 -13.09
N PRO A 110 10.62 -0.17 -14.28
CA PRO A 110 10.51 -1.18 -15.32
C PRO A 110 10.78 -2.58 -14.78
N GLU A 111 10.07 -3.57 -15.29
CA GLU A 111 10.10 -4.94 -14.76
C GLU A 111 11.50 -5.57 -14.75
N THR A 112 12.33 -5.23 -15.73
CA THR A 112 13.74 -5.65 -15.82
C THR A 112 14.56 -5.13 -14.64
N LEU A 113 14.50 -3.82 -14.37
CA LEU A 113 15.21 -3.17 -13.27
C LEU A 113 14.66 -3.60 -11.90
N ARG A 114 13.34 -3.81 -11.83
CA ARG A 114 12.69 -4.33 -10.62
C ARG A 114 13.20 -5.74 -10.29
N ALA A 115 13.25 -6.63 -11.27
CA ALA A 115 13.74 -7.99 -11.10
C ALA A 115 15.23 -8.01 -10.70
N GLU A 116 16.05 -7.15 -11.30
CA GLU A 116 17.46 -7.02 -10.95
C GLU A 116 17.66 -6.58 -9.50
N ARG A 117 16.96 -5.53 -9.05
CA ARG A 117 17.03 -5.04 -7.66
C ARG A 117 16.56 -6.08 -6.64
N LEU A 118 15.51 -6.83 -6.96
CA LEU A 118 15.02 -7.91 -6.10
C LEU A 118 16.05 -9.04 -5.97
N ARG A 119 16.75 -9.39 -7.06
CA ARG A 119 17.82 -10.39 -7.05
C ARG A 119 19.03 -9.91 -6.24
N ALA A 120 19.46 -8.65 -6.42
CA ALA A 120 20.56 -8.06 -5.67
C ALA A 120 20.30 -8.09 -4.16
N ASN A 121 19.07 -7.76 -3.74
CA ASN A 121 18.68 -7.80 -2.33
C ASN A 121 18.58 -9.22 -1.73
N SER A 122 18.49 -10.25 -2.58
CA SER A 122 18.44 -11.66 -2.16
C SER A 122 19.80 -12.35 -2.11
N SER A 123 20.88 -11.72 -2.58
CA SER A 123 22.20 -12.34 -2.55
C SER A 123 22.81 -12.22 -1.15
N PRO A 124 23.14 -13.33 -0.46
CA PRO A 124 23.92 -13.25 0.76
C PRO A 124 25.36 -12.94 0.37
N HIS A 125 25.87 -11.78 0.82
CA HIS A 125 27.30 -11.50 0.76
C HIS A 125 28.05 -12.58 1.55
N ASP A 126 28.77 -13.42 0.83
CA ASP A 126 29.75 -14.37 1.35
C ASP A 126 31.01 -13.60 1.77
N ILE A 127 31.08 -13.19 3.04
CA ILE A 127 32.33 -12.80 3.70
C ILE A 127 32.32 -13.36 5.13
N SER A 128 32.92 -14.54 5.32
CA SER A 128 33.49 -14.94 6.61
C SER A 128 34.91 -14.36 6.71
N PRO A 129 35.35 -13.85 7.88
CA PRO A 129 35.99 -14.78 8.82
C PRO A 129 35.66 -14.54 10.32
N LYS A 130 35.52 -15.68 11.02
CA LYS A 130 35.80 -16.00 12.44
C LYS A 130 35.45 -15.00 13.57
N ALA A 131 34.42 -15.41 14.32
CA ALA A 131 34.29 -15.50 15.79
C ALA A 131 34.82 -14.37 16.70
N GLN A 132 33.89 -13.68 17.38
CA GLN A 132 33.78 -13.66 18.85
C GLN A 132 32.58 -12.80 19.32
N GLY A 133 31.77 -13.36 20.23
CA GLY A 133 31.21 -12.63 21.38
C GLY A 133 30.00 -11.70 21.20
N MET A 134 28.85 -12.20 21.68
CA MET A 134 27.90 -11.49 22.55
C MET A 134 26.68 -10.74 21.96
N SER A 135 25.52 -11.15 22.50
CA SER A 135 24.20 -10.50 22.58
C SER A 135 23.38 -10.27 21.31
N ARG A 136 22.41 -11.18 21.09
CA ARG A 136 21.30 -11.04 20.15
C ARG A 136 20.29 -10.02 20.69
N ASN A 137 19.98 -9.00 19.90
CA ASN A 137 18.64 -8.41 19.82
C ASN A 137 18.42 -7.89 18.40
N THR A 138 17.90 -8.76 17.52
CA THR A 138 17.41 -8.36 16.20
C THR A 138 15.89 -8.38 16.25
N HIS A 139 15.29 -7.19 16.27
CA HIS A 139 13.89 -6.99 15.96
C HIS A 139 13.64 -7.51 14.54
N THR A 140 13.08 -8.71 14.42
CA THR A 140 12.48 -9.20 13.19
C THR A 140 11.28 -8.32 12.88
N HIS A 141 11.37 -7.51 11.83
CA HIS A 141 10.22 -6.88 11.19
C HIS A 141 9.31 -8.01 10.67
N THR A 142 8.36 -8.42 11.51
CA THR A 142 7.24 -9.26 11.11
C THR A 142 6.41 -8.44 10.13
N ALA A 143 6.50 -8.79 8.84
CA ALA A 143 5.52 -8.41 7.84
C ALA A 143 4.16 -8.92 8.34
N CYS A 144 3.42 -8.04 9.01
CA CYS A 144 2.10 -8.32 9.51
C CYS A 144 1.17 -8.32 8.29
N ALA A 145 0.80 -9.52 7.83
CA ALA A 145 -0.36 -9.70 6.97
C ALA A 145 -1.59 -9.22 7.74
N LEU A 146 -1.94 -7.95 7.55
CA LEU A 146 -3.19 -7.38 8.06
C LEU A 146 -4.28 -7.68 7.03
N CYS A 147 -5.17 -8.59 7.44
CA CYS A 147 -6.49 -9.00 6.94
C CYS A 147 -7.07 -8.48 5.61
#